data_AF-A0A2P8QKB0-F1
#
_entry.id   AF-A0A2P8QKB0-F1
#
_cell.length_a   1.000
_cell.length_b   1.000
_cell.length_c   1.000
_cell.angle_alpha   90.00
_cell.angle_beta   90.00
_cell.angle_gamma   90.00
#
_symmetry.space_group_name_H-M   'P 1'
#
loop_
_entity.id
_entity.type
_entity.pdbx_description
1 polymer ?
#
loop_
_entity_poly.entity_id
_entity_poly.type
_entity_poly.pdbx_seq_one_letter_code
_entity_poly.pdbx_strand_id
1 'polypeptide(L)'
;MSLPKFSRQPVRPDKESSVDAEIWYPDWKCFCCHDTGIVRPSLAELVIPGYDYDKDLHPACYRCGAGSFYTNCEEYDQRLTRGICSELDRIERESWTATVKEKQQRILETRLLAQTMSMRSRDRTPTEEVEAQQRHEEACNAEPKKLEKAERAEEELEDECVEMAHRDEF
;
A
#
# COMPACT_ATOMS: atom_id res chain seq x y z
N MET A 1 0.16 6.01 -36.90
CA MET A 1 1.34 5.68 -36.07
C MET A 1 0.84 5.03 -34.78
N SER A 2 1.16 3.77 -34.54
CA SER A 2 0.80 3.06 -33.30
C SER A 2 1.83 3.36 -32.21
N LEU A 3 1.37 3.81 -31.04
CA LEU A 3 2.24 4.05 -29.89
C LEU A 3 2.78 2.72 -29.33
N PRO A 4 4.05 2.68 -28.87
CA PRO A 4 4.60 1.50 -28.21
C PRO A 4 3.83 1.22 -26.91
N LYS A 5 3.47 -0.04 -26.69
CA LYS A 5 2.87 -0.51 -25.44
C LYS A 5 3.99 -1.02 -24.54
N PHE A 6 4.16 -0.40 -23.38
CA PHE A 6 5.08 -0.88 -22.35
C PHE A 6 4.40 -1.93 -21.48
N SER A 7 5.16 -2.92 -21.01
CA SER A 7 4.71 -3.83 -19.96
C SER A 7 4.51 -3.04 -18.65
N ARG A 8 3.54 -3.46 -17.84
CA ARG A 8 3.37 -2.88 -16.49
C ARG A 8 4.66 -3.10 -15.71
N GLN A 9 5.24 -2.03 -15.19
CA GLN A 9 6.23 -2.15 -14.13
C GLN A 9 5.44 -2.28 -12.82
N PRO A 10 5.64 -3.37 -12.06
CA PRO A 10 5.01 -3.47 -10.76
C PRO A 10 5.49 -2.30 -9.90
N VAL A 11 4.56 -1.67 -9.18
CA VAL A 11 4.84 -0.52 -8.30
C VAL A 11 5.88 -0.87 -7.23
N ARG A 12 6.10 -2.17 -6.98
CA ARG A 12 7.07 -2.70 -6.03
C ARG A 12 7.47 -4.12 -6.45
N PRO A 13 8.73 -4.52 -6.37
CA PRO A 13 9.04 -5.95 -6.23
C PRO A 13 8.42 -6.42 -4.92
N ASP A 14 7.67 -7.52 -4.95
CA ASP A 14 7.24 -8.21 -3.73
C ASP A 14 8.51 -8.63 -2.98
N LYS A 15 9.00 -7.75 -2.10
CA LYS A 15 9.91 -8.20 -1.05
C LYS A 15 9.08 -9.18 -0.26
N GLU A 16 9.58 -10.42 -0.16
CA GLU A 16 9.02 -11.47 0.70
C GLU A 16 8.44 -10.81 1.93
N SER A 17 7.16 -11.05 2.14
CA SER A 17 6.36 -10.55 3.24
C SER A 17 6.92 -11.11 4.54
N SER A 18 8.10 -10.64 4.95
CA SER A 18 8.50 -10.72 6.33
C SER A 18 7.38 -10.01 7.10
N VAL A 19 6.78 -10.76 8.00
CA VAL A 19 5.62 -10.36 8.80
C VAL A 19 5.88 -9.05 9.55
N ASP A 20 7.15 -8.65 9.68
CA ASP A 20 7.66 -7.37 10.17
C ASP A 20 7.97 -6.35 9.07
N ALA A 21 7.02 -6.11 8.16
CA ALA A 21 7.13 -5.01 7.22
C ALA A 21 7.24 -3.68 8.00
N GLU A 22 8.45 -3.15 8.10
CA GLU A 22 8.75 -1.84 8.66
C GLU A 22 7.83 -0.81 8.01
N ILE A 23 7.14 -0.02 8.84
CA ILE A 23 6.23 1.00 8.32
C ILE A 23 7.07 2.00 7.56
N TRP A 24 6.78 2.06 6.26
CA TRP A 24 7.48 2.94 5.35
C TRP A 24 7.43 4.39 5.85
N TYR A 25 8.59 5.01 5.93
CA TYR A 25 8.76 6.42 6.28
C TYR A 25 9.39 7.16 5.10
N PRO A 26 8.86 8.34 4.71
CA PRO A 26 9.44 9.11 3.63
C PRO A 26 10.83 9.66 4.00
N ASP A 27 11.76 9.65 3.05
CA ASP A 27 13.12 10.19 3.19
C ASP A 27 13.23 11.67 2.78
N TRP A 28 12.09 12.38 2.73
CA TRP A 28 12.03 13.75 2.23
C TRP A 28 12.82 14.74 3.10
N LYS A 29 13.56 15.63 2.44
CA LYS A 29 14.34 16.70 3.09
C LYS A 29 13.46 17.92 3.39
N CYS A 30 12.50 18.25 2.52
CA CYS A 30 11.38 19.15 2.85
C CYS A 30 10.06 18.42 2.81
N PHE A 31 9.37 18.41 3.93
CA PHE A 31 7.99 17.91 4.02
C PHE A 31 7.01 18.93 3.44
N CYS A 32 7.36 20.21 3.42
CA CYS A 32 6.56 21.26 2.80
C CYS A 32 6.23 21.02 1.31
N CYS A 33 7.16 20.42 0.57
CA CYS A 33 7.08 20.22 -0.89
C CYS A 33 7.41 18.79 -1.33
N HIS A 34 7.75 17.89 -0.40
CA HIS A 34 8.23 16.53 -0.68
C HIS A 34 9.40 16.51 -1.68
N ASP A 35 10.32 17.47 -1.50
CA ASP A 35 11.48 17.71 -2.37
C ASP A 35 11.16 18.06 -3.84
N THR A 36 9.90 18.35 -4.17
CA THR A 36 9.49 18.78 -5.52
C THR A 36 9.79 20.26 -5.79
N GLY A 37 9.99 21.06 -4.74
CA GLY A 37 10.16 22.52 -4.85
C GLY A 37 8.85 23.32 -4.95
N ILE A 38 7.70 22.66 -5.09
CA ILE A 38 6.36 23.26 -5.08
C ILE A 38 5.65 22.86 -3.79
N VAL A 39 5.09 23.83 -3.06
CA VAL A 39 4.40 23.56 -1.80
C VAL A 39 3.15 22.71 -2.05
N ARG A 40 2.92 21.73 -1.17
CA ARG A 40 1.78 20.81 -1.29
C ARG A 40 0.45 21.56 -1.22
N PRO A 41 -0.56 21.19 -2.02
CA PRO A 41 -1.83 21.92 -2.06
C PRO A 41 -2.54 22.00 -0.70
N SER A 42 -2.54 20.88 0.04
CA SER A 42 -3.08 20.80 1.39
C SER A 42 -2.39 21.71 2.40
N LEU A 43 -1.12 22.05 2.17
CA LEU A 43 -0.35 22.97 3.01
C LEU A 43 -0.50 24.43 2.52
N ALA A 44 -0.64 24.63 1.22
CA ALA A 44 -0.91 25.94 0.63
C ALA A 44 -2.24 26.51 1.11
N GLU A 45 -3.29 25.69 1.19
CA GLU A 45 -4.63 26.10 1.67
C GLU A 45 -4.61 26.62 3.12
N LEU A 46 -3.66 26.16 3.95
CA LEU A 46 -3.49 26.64 5.33
C LEU A 46 -3.03 28.12 5.39
N VAL A 47 -2.40 28.61 4.33
CA VAL A 47 -1.80 29.96 4.28
C VAL A 47 -2.51 30.85 3.27
N ILE A 48 -3.09 30.26 2.23
CA ILE A 48 -3.83 30.92 1.16
C ILE A 48 -5.29 30.43 1.26
N PRO A 49 -6.17 31.18 1.95
CA PRO A 49 -7.56 30.77 2.12
C PRO A 49 -8.26 30.60 0.77
N GLY A 50 -8.91 29.46 0.58
CA GLY A 50 -9.62 29.14 -0.67
C GLY A 50 -8.72 28.83 -1.85
N TYR A 51 -7.45 28.47 -1.60
CA TYR A 51 -6.51 28.05 -2.64
C TYR A 51 -7.08 26.91 -3.48
N ASP A 52 -7.11 27.10 -4.80
CA ASP A 52 -7.56 26.12 -5.78
C ASP A 52 -6.37 25.67 -6.62
N TYR A 53 -5.93 24.42 -6.43
CA TYR A 53 -4.77 23.85 -7.11
C TYR A 53 -4.87 23.90 -8.65
N ASP A 54 -6.08 23.80 -9.20
CA ASP A 54 -6.28 23.74 -10.65
C ASP A 54 -6.36 25.13 -11.29
N LYS A 55 -6.60 26.18 -10.50
CA LYS A 55 -6.83 27.55 -11.00
C LYS A 55 -5.76 28.56 -10.57
N ASP A 56 -5.16 28.36 -9.40
CA ASP A 56 -4.22 29.29 -8.81
C ASP A 56 -2.77 28.93 -9.16
N LEU A 57 -1.90 29.93 -9.09
CA LEU A 57 -0.47 29.71 -9.28
C LEU A 57 0.08 28.83 -8.15
N HIS A 58 0.96 27.90 -8.51
CA HIS A 58 1.59 26.99 -7.55
C HIS A 58 2.59 27.73 -6.66
N PRO A 59 2.48 27.64 -5.32
CA PRO A 59 3.42 28.32 -4.43
C PRO A 59 4.82 27.71 -4.44
N ALA A 60 5.82 28.54 -4.72
CA ALA A 60 7.21 28.15 -4.70
C ALA A 60 7.68 27.90 -3.25
N CYS A 61 8.48 26.85 -3.06
CA CYS A 61 9.11 26.57 -1.78
C CYS A 61 10.37 27.43 -1.57
N TYR A 62 10.44 28.18 -0.47
CA TYR A 62 11.62 28.97 -0.11
C TYR A 62 12.54 28.32 0.94
N ARG A 63 12.23 27.07 1.35
CA ARG A 63 12.99 26.36 2.39
C ARG A 63 14.11 25.47 1.84
N CYS A 64 13.88 24.82 0.70
CA CYS A 64 14.78 23.78 0.17
C CYS A 64 15.37 24.16 -1.18
N GLY A 65 16.49 23.51 -1.55
CA GLY A 65 17.16 23.74 -2.83
C GLY A 65 16.29 23.40 -4.05
N ALA A 66 15.37 22.44 -3.95
CA ALA A 66 14.45 22.13 -5.06
C ALA A 66 13.52 23.32 -5.39
N GLY A 67 13.27 24.20 -4.42
CA GLY A 67 12.45 25.39 -4.63
C GLY A 67 13.11 26.45 -5.50
N SER A 68 14.44 26.49 -5.59
CA SER A 68 15.14 27.54 -6.32
C SER A 68 14.84 27.57 -7.82
N PHE A 69 14.35 26.46 -8.38
CA PHE A 69 13.90 26.38 -9.77
C PHE A 69 12.61 27.17 -10.04
N TYR A 70 11.86 27.51 -8.99
CA TYR A 70 10.54 28.14 -9.06
C TYR A 70 10.52 29.53 -8.43
N THR A 71 11.52 29.85 -7.60
CA THR A 71 11.68 31.19 -7.02
C THR A 71 12.08 32.21 -8.10
N ASN A 72 11.47 33.38 -8.07
CA ASN A 72 11.63 34.45 -9.07
C ASN A 72 11.10 34.10 -10.47
N CYS A 73 10.17 33.15 -10.57
CA CYS A 73 9.43 32.86 -11.79
C CYS A 73 8.01 33.43 -11.68
N GLU A 74 7.58 34.19 -12.69
CA GLU A 74 6.25 34.84 -12.69
C GLU A 74 5.11 33.82 -12.80
N GLU A 75 5.39 32.61 -13.28
CA GLU A 75 4.45 31.50 -13.41
C GLU A 75 4.14 30.78 -12.08
N TYR A 76 4.77 31.20 -10.98
CA TYR A 76 4.62 30.58 -9.67
C TYR A 76 4.30 31.62 -8.60
N ASP A 77 3.55 31.20 -7.58
CA ASP A 77 3.18 32.08 -6.47
C ASP A 77 4.39 32.30 -5.54
N GLN A 78 4.86 33.55 -5.52
CA GLN A 78 6.03 34.00 -4.77
C GLN A 78 5.68 34.58 -3.38
N ARG A 79 4.41 34.53 -2.95
CA ARG A 79 3.95 35.13 -1.68
C ARG A 79 4.49 34.41 -0.45
N LEU A 80 4.88 33.15 -0.58
CA LEU A 80 5.42 32.38 0.52
C LEU A 80 6.83 32.85 0.87
N THR A 81 7.15 32.81 2.16
CA THR A 81 8.49 33.13 2.66
C THR A 81 9.16 31.89 3.21
N ARG A 82 10.47 31.96 3.45
CA ARG A 82 11.21 30.88 4.12
C ARG A 82 10.65 30.55 5.51
N GLY A 83 10.15 31.55 6.24
CA GLY A 83 9.52 31.37 7.55
C GLY A 83 8.25 30.53 7.43
N ILE A 84 7.37 30.88 6.49
CA ILE A 84 6.14 30.13 6.20
C ILE A 84 6.47 28.69 5.79
N CYS A 85 7.41 28.50 4.86
CA CYS A 85 7.79 27.15 4.41
C CYS A 85 8.40 26.29 5.54
N SER A 86 9.06 26.92 6.52
CA SER A 86 9.58 26.22 7.71
C SER A 86 8.46 25.74 8.63
N GLU A 87 7.42 26.56 8.79
CA GLU A 87 6.26 26.19 9.59
C GLU A 87 5.43 25.09 8.92
N LEU A 88 5.21 25.18 7.61
CA LEU A 88 4.54 24.13 6.83
C LEU A 88 5.30 22.80 6.87
N ASP A 89 6.64 22.85 6.80
CA ASP A 89 7.49 21.66 6.97
C ASP A 89 7.32 21.03 8.36
N ARG A 90 7.24 21.85 9.42
CA ARG A 90 7.01 21.36 10.79
C ARG A 90 5.64 20.67 10.91
N ILE A 91 4.59 21.33 10.43
CA ILE A 91 3.21 20.81 10.46
C ILE A 91 3.14 19.46 9.74
N GLU A 92 3.69 19.37 8.54
CA GLU A 92 3.60 18.14 7.74
C GLU A 92 4.44 17.00 8.34
N ARG A 93 5.58 17.29 8.97
CA ARG A 93 6.35 16.28 9.73
C ARG A 93 5.56 15.73 10.92
N GLU A 94 4.87 16.59 11.65
CA GLU A 94 4.03 16.18 12.78
C GLU A 94 2.85 15.34 12.30
N SER A 95 2.20 15.76 11.21
CA SER A 95 1.13 15.01 10.53
C SER A 95 1.59 13.60 10.12
N TRP A 96 2.76 13.49 9.50
CA TRP A 96 3.35 12.19 9.13
C TRP A 96 3.69 11.34 10.34
N THR A 97 4.25 11.94 11.39
CA THR A 97 4.56 11.22 12.63
C THR A 97 3.29 10.65 13.25
N ALA A 98 2.20 11.41 13.27
CA ALA A 98 0.91 10.94 13.75
C ALA A 98 0.36 9.80 12.87
N THR A 99 0.40 9.95 11.55
CA THR A 99 -0.04 8.94 10.58
C THR A 99 0.72 7.62 10.75
N VAL A 100 2.04 7.69 10.96
CA VAL A 100 2.88 6.51 11.19
C VAL A 100 2.50 5.81 12.50
N LYS A 101 2.29 6.55 13.58
CA LYS A 101 1.82 6.00 14.87
C LYS A 101 0.46 5.33 14.75
N GLU A 102 -0.48 5.96 14.05
CA GLU A 102 -1.81 5.38 13.82
C GLU A 102 -1.71 4.08 13.01
N LYS A 103 -0.89 4.06 11.95
CA LYS A 103 -0.63 2.83 11.18
C LYS A 103 0.02 1.75 12.03
N GLN A 104 0.97 2.09 12.90
CA GLN A 104 1.57 1.15 13.87
C GLN A 104 0.49 0.51 14.73
N GLN A 105 -0.38 1.33 15.30
CA GLN A 105 -1.45 0.85 16.16
C GLN A 105 -2.41 -0.07 15.40
N ARG A 106 -2.84 0.30 14.18
CA ARG A 106 -3.72 -0.52 13.35
C ARG A 106 -3.09 -1.87 12.98
N ILE A 107 -1.78 -1.91 12.72
CA ILE A 107 -1.07 -3.17 12.43
C ILE A 107 -1.08 -4.07 13.67
N LEU A 108 -0.82 -3.51 14.86
CA LEU A 108 -0.88 -4.26 16.12
C LEU A 108 -2.29 -4.79 16.40
N GLU A 109 -3.31 -3.97 16.23
CA GLU A 109 -4.72 -4.37 16.40
C GLU A 109 -5.10 -5.48 15.41
N THR A 110 -4.67 -5.37 14.16
CA THR A 110 -4.91 -6.41 13.14
C THR A 110 -4.21 -7.72 13.51
N ARG A 111 -2.98 -7.66 14.03
CA ARG A 111 -2.25 -8.85 14.51
C ARG A 111 -2.95 -9.51 15.70
N LEU A 112 -3.40 -8.72 16.68
CA LEU A 112 -4.15 -9.22 17.83
C LEU A 112 -5.48 -9.86 17.39
N LEU A 113 -6.22 -9.20 16.50
CA LEU A 113 -7.45 -9.76 15.94
C LEU A 113 -7.19 -11.08 15.22
N ALA A 114 -6.16 -11.15 14.38
CA ALA A 114 -5.77 -12.37 13.68
C ALA A 114 -5.42 -13.51 14.66
N GLN A 115 -4.74 -13.21 15.77
CA GLN A 115 -4.47 -14.19 16.84
C GLN A 115 -5.77 -14.67 17.52
N THR A 116 -6.70 -13.76 17.81
CA THR A 116 -7.99 -14.15 18.44
C THR A 116 -8.89 -14.97 17.50
N MET A 117 -8.82 -14.72 16.20
CA MET A 117 -9.60 -15.42 15.18
C MET A 117 -8.90 -16.69 14.69
N SER A 118 -7.65 -16.93 15.12
CA SER A 118 -6.94 -18.16 14.79
C SER A 118 -7.66 -19.36 15.41
N MET A 119 -8.15 -20.27 14.57
CA MET A 119 -8.66 -21.56 15.03
C MET A 119 -7.56 -22.47 15.59
N ARG A 120 -6.29 -22.11 15.42
CA ARG A 120 -5.15 -22.84 15.98
C ARG A 120 -4.84 -22.33 17.38
N SER A 121 -4.70 -23.26 18.32
CA SER A 121 -4.33 -23.01 19.72
C SER A 121 -2.83 -22.73 19.93
N ARG A 122 -2.00 -23.00 18.91
CA ARG A 122 -0.55 -22.75 18.92
C ARG A 122 -0.06 -22.26 17.55
N ASP A 123 1.08 -21.59 17.56
CA ASP A 123 1.80 -21.23 16.33
C ASP A 123 2.26 -22.48 15.56
N ARG A 124 2.46 -22.29 14.25
CA ARG A 124 3.00 -23.33 13.37
C ARG A 124 4.42 -23.69 13.74
N THR A 125 4.74 -24.97 13.67
CA THR A 125 6.15 -25.39 13.66
C THR A 125 6.79 -24.98 12.34
N PRO A 126 8.13 -24.84 12.28
CA PRO A 126 8.81 -24.49 11.03
C PRO A 126 8.45 -25.40 9.85
N THR A 127 8.24 -26.69 10.11
CA THR A 127 7.83 -27.66 9.08
C THR A 127 6.40 -27.41 8.58
N GLU A 128 5.47 -27.08 9.48
CA GLU A 128 4.08 -26.75 9.12
C GLU A 128 3.98 -25.45 8.32
N GLU A 129 4.88 -24.48 8.57
CA GLU A 129 4.94 -23.22 7.81
C GLU A 129 5.41 -23.46 6.38
N VAL A 130 6.45 -24.28 6.18
CA VAL A 130 6.92 -24.66 4.84
C VAL A 130 5.81 -25.37 4.05
N GLU A 131 5.10 -26.32 4.67
CA GLU A 131 3.99 -27.03 4.00
C GLU A 131 2.80 -26.09 3.71
N ALA A 132 2.52 -25.14 4.59
CA ALA A 132 1.47 -24.14 4.35
C ALA A 132 1.83 -23.20 3.19
N GLN A 133 3.08 -22.76 3.13
CA GLN A 133 3.58 -21.87 2.09
C GLN A 133 3.60 -22.57 0.73
N GLN A 134 4.03 -23.84 0.69
CA GLN A 134 3.98 -24.65 -0.52
C GLN A 134 2.55 -24.84 -1.04
N ARG A 135 1.58 -25.18 -0.17
CA ARG A 135 0.16 -25.28 -0.56
C ARG A 135 -0.41 -23.96 -1.06
N HIS A 136 0.00 -22.84 -0.46
CA HIS A 136 -0.43 -21.52 -0.90
C HIS A 136 0.10 -21.17 -2.30
N GLU A 137 1.38 -21.46 -2.56
CA GLU A 137 1.98 -21.28 -3.89
C GLU A 137 1.32 -22.17 -4.94
N GLU A 138 1.02 -23.44 -4.60
CA GLU A 138 0.30 -24.37 -5.48
C GLU A 138 -1.11 -23.85 -5.81
N ALA A 139 -1.84 -23.32 -4.84
CA ALA A 139 -3.16 -22.73 -5.05
C ALA A 139 -3.11 -21.44 -5.89
N CYS A 140 -2.14 -20.55 -5.62
CA CYS A 140 -1.99 -19.30 -6.37
C CYS A 140 -1.54 -19.53 -7.83
N ASN A 141 -0.79 -20.59 -8.09
CA ASN A 141 -0.29 -20.95 -9.41
C ASN A 141 -1.22 -21.93 -10.17
N ALA A 142 -2.30 -22.39 -9.54
CA ALA A 142 -3.27 -23.27 -10.20
C ALA A 142 -4.03 -22.49 -11.29
N GLU A 143 -3.90 -22.93 -12.55
CA GLU A 143 -4.74 -22.38 -13.62
C GLU A 143 -6.22 -22.70 -13.35
N PRO A 144 -7.16 -21.74 -13.57
CA PRO A 144 -8.56 -21.90 -13.23
C PRO A 144 -9.22 -23.14 -13.88
N LYS A 145 -8.73 -23.59 -15.04
CA LYS A 145 -9.21 -24.79 -15.73
C LYS A 145 -8.83 -26.11 -15.04
N LYS A 146 -7.81 -26.12 -14.19
CA LYS A 146 -7.42 -27.31 -13.41
C LYS A 146 -8.22 -27.40 -12.11
N LEU A 147 -8.64 -26.27 -11.54
CA LEU A 147 -9.52 -26.22 -10.37
C LEU A 147 -10.93 -26.75 -10.71
N GLU A 148 -11.56 -26.29 -11.80
CA GLU A 148 -12.86 -26.83 -12.25
C GLU A 148 -12.80 -28.34 -12.55
N LYS A 149 -11.67 -28.84 -13.05
CA LYS A 149 -11.50 -30.26 -13.38
C LYS A 149 -11.22 -31.12 -12.14
N ALA A 150 -10.65 -30.55 -11.09
CA ALA A 150 -10.44 -31.23 -9.81
C ALA A 150 -11.74 -31.26 -9.00
N GLU A 151 -12.45 -30.12 -8.89
CA GLU A 151 -13.75 -30.04 -8.20
C GLU A 151 -14.77 -31.00 -8.84
N ARG A 152 -14.83 -31.06 -10.17
CA ARG A 152 -15.71 -31.98 -10.89
C ARG A 152 -15.34 -33.46 -10.71
N ALA A 153 -14.06 -33.77 -10.52
CA ALA A 153 -13.60 -35.14 -10.30
C ALA A 153 -13.84 -35.61 -8.85
N GLU A 154 -13.81 -34.70 -7.88
CA GLU A 154 -14.17 -34.99 -6.49
C GLU A 154 -15.69 -35.20 -6.36
N GLU A 155 -16.51 -34.40 -7.04
CA GLU A 155 -17.97 -34.56 -7.09
C GLU A 155 -18.40 -35.91 -7.72
N GLU A 156 -17.75 -36.33 -8.81
CA GLU A 156 -18.00 -37.64 -9.44
C GLU A 156 -17.60 -38.84 -8.56
N LEU A 157 -16.58 -38.68 -7.70
CA LEU A 157 -16.15 -39.69 -6.74
C LEU A 157 -17.09 -39.81 -5.53
N GLU A 158 -17.65 -38.69 -5.07
CA GLU A 158 -18.66 -38.69 -4.01
C GLU A 158 -19.97 -39.36 -4.48
N ASP A 159 -20.40 -39.09 -5.72
CA ASP A 159 -21.58 -39.72 -6.31
C ASP A 159 -21.40 -41.25 -6.53
N GLU A 160 -20.22 -41.71 -6.97
CA GLU A 160 -19.92 -43.15 -7.07
C GLU A 160 -19.89 -43.84 -5.68
N CYS A 161 -19.39 -43.17 -4.65
CA CYS A 161 -19.43 -43.70 -3.28
C CYS A 161 -20.85 -43.80 -2.73
N VAL A 162 -21.73 -42.86 -3.04
CA VAL A 162 -23.15 -42.88 -2.64
C VAL A 162 -23.92 -43.96 -3.40
N GLU A 163 -23.67 -44.17 -4.70
CA GLU A 163 -24.32 -45.24 -5.46
C GLU A 163 -23.90 -46.65 -5.00
N MET A 164 -22.63 -46.85 -4.62
CA MET A 164 -22.18 -48.14 -4.09
C MET A 164 -22.79 -48.46 -2.72
N ALA A 165 -22.98 -47.45 -1.85
CA ALA A 165 -23.62 -47.62 -0.55
C ALA A 165 -25.09 -48.07 -0.65
N HIS A 166 -25.80 -47.69 -1.73
CA HIS A 166 -27.20 -48.08 -1.96
C HIS A 166 -27.38 -49.45 -2.63
N ARG A 167 -26.32 -50.06 -3.16
CA ARG A 167 -26.38 -51.38 -3.82
C ARG A 167 -26.26 -52.57 -2.85
N ASP A 168 -25.72 -52.34 -1.66
CA ASP A 168 -25.51 -53.38 -0.64
C ASP A 168 -26.73 -53.55 0.31
N GLU A 169 -27.82 -52.82 0.09
CA GLU A 169 -29.05 -52.84 0.92
C GLU A 169 -30.24 -53.63 0.32
N PHE A 170 -30.06 -54.43 -0.74
CA PHE A 170 -31.13 -55.26 -1.33
C PHE A 170 -30.79 -56.76 -1.48
#